data_AF-A0A9X3V5I9-F1
#
_entry.id   AF-A0A9X3V5I9-F1
#
_cell.length_a   1.000
_cell.length_b   1.000
_cell.length_c   1.000
_cell.angle_alpha   90.00
_cell.angle_beta   90.00
_cell.angle_gamma   90.00
#
_symmetry.space_group_name_H-M   'P 1'
#
loop_
_entity.id
_entity.type
_entity.pdbx_description
1 polymer ?
#
loop_
_entity_poly.entity_id
_entity_poly.type
_entity_poly.pdbx_seq_one_letter_code
_entity_poly.pdbx_strand_id
1 'polypeptide(L)'
;MADMIEYQVGGATVRAYPELPTTPAAPVRRISVGAFYDRFGPSKWAILADETPAVRAVVRDASVRRWIDLDNPDLPAGLAILQAANHDIDPAEIIDAPVRAEELP
;
A
#
# COMPACT_ATOMS: atom_id res chain seq x y z
N MET A 1 -1.95 21.30 20.63
CA MET A 1 -1.63 22.74 20.53
C MET A 1 -0.20 22.88 21.04
N ALA A 2 0.74 23.36 20.23
CA ALA A 2 2.13 23.49 20.65
C ALA A 2 2.25 24.61 21.69
N ASP A 3 2.98 24.37 22.78
CA ASP A 3 3.25 25.38 23.80
C ASP A 3 4.16 26.47 23.22
N MET A 4 3.79 27.73 23.47
CA MET A 4 4.57 28.91 23.07
C MET A 4 5.86 28.96 23.90
N ILE A 5 7.01 29.09 23.22
CA ILE A 5 8.31 29.26 23.88
C ILE A 5 8.71 30.75 23.90
N GLU A 6 9.26 31.20 25.02
CA GLU A 6 9.83 32.54 25.18
C GLU A 6 11.35 32.46 25.34
N TYR A 7 12.10 33.29 24.60
CA TYR A 7 13.56 33.40 24.77
C TYR A 7 14.06 34.82 24.48
N GLN A 8 15.25 35.16 25.01
CA GLN A 8 15.86 36.49 24.89
C GLN A 8 16.89 36.55 23.76
N VAL A 9 16.79 37.55 22.89
CA VAL A 9 17.78 37.82 21.83
C VAL A 9 18.18 39.29 21.90
N GLY A 10 19.44 39.57 22.27
CA GLY A 10 19.95 40.95 22.31
C GLY A 10 19.18 41.90 23.24
N GLY A 11 18.55 41.37 24.30
CA GLY A 11 17.70 42.14 25.22
C GLY A 11 16.23 42.29 24.78
N ALA A 12 15.83 41.65 23.67
CA ALA A 12 14.44 41.57 23.24
C ALA A 12 13.80 40.23 23.63
N THR A 13 12.57 40.26 24.16
CA THR A 13 11.76 39.06 24.40
C THR A 13 11.13 38.59 23.09
N VAL A 14 11.49 37.39 22.66
CA VAL A 14 10.93 36.72 21.48
C VAL A 14 9.96 35.64 21.94
N ARG A 15 8.73 35.67 21.42
CA ARG A 15 7.72 34.63 21.58
C ARG A 15 7.61 33.85 20.28
N ALA A 16 7.91 32.56 20.31
CA ALA A 16 7.81 31.70 19.15
C ALA A 16 6.89 30.52 19.43
N TYR A 17 6.09 30.15 18.45
CA TYR A 17 5.51 28.82 18.41
C TYR A 17 6.53 27.91 17.73
N PRO A 18 7.08 26.90 18.41
CA PRO A 18 7.98 25.97 17.74
C PRO A 18 7.16 25.23 16.68
N GLU A 19 7.55 25.38 15.41
CA GLU A 19 7.08 24.49 14.36
C GLU A 19 7.59 23.10 14.71
N LEU A 20 6.69 22.22 15.16
CA LEU A 20 7.04 20.81 15.30
C LEU A 20 7.44 20.32 13.90
N PRO A 21 8.54 19.56 13.77
CA PRO A 21 8.85 18.92 12.50
C PRO A 21 7.62 18.09 12.10
N THR A 22 6.97 18.49 11.02
CA THR A 22 5.88 17.71 10.46
C THR A 22 6.53 16.52 9.80
N THR A 23 6.45 15.33 10.41
CA THR A 23 6.89 14.09 9.77
C THR A 23 6.17 14.00 8.42
N PRO A 24 6.90 13.97 7.29
CA PRO A 24 6.26 13.78 5.99
C PRO A 24 5.42 12.52 6.06
N ALA A 25 4.17 12.59 5.57
CA ALA A 25 3.35 11.39 5.44
C ALA A 25 4.14 10.35 4.62
N ALA A 26 4.15 9.11 5.09
CA ALA A 26 4.82 8.03 4.38
C ALA A 26 4.30 8.00 2.92
N PRO A 27 5.18 7.79 1.93
CA PRO A 27 4.76 7.70 0.54
C PRO A 27 3.76 6.54 0.41
N VAL A 28 2.59 6.82 -0.18
CA VAL A 28 1.54 5.82 -0.34
C VAL A 28 2.06 4.67 -1.22
N ARG A 29 2.00 3.44 -0.73
CA ARG A 29 2.55 2.27 -1.42
C ARG A 29 1.57 1.76 -2.46
N ARG A 30 1.62 2.34 -3.66
CA ARG A 30 0.75 1.99 -4.79
C ARG A 30 1.52 1.33 -5.92
N ILE A 31 0.92 0.31 -6.50
CA ILE A 31 1.42 -0.36 -7.70
C ILE A 31 0.35 -0.39 -8.79
N SER A 32 0.78 -0.47 -10.04
CA SER A 32 -0.11 -0.72 -11.16
C SER A 32 -0.79 -2.08 -11.03
N VAL A 33 -1.96 -2.22 -11.64
CA VAL A 33 -2.71 -3.50 -11.65
C VAL A 33 -1.90 -4.62 -12.31
N GLY A 34 -1.13 -4.29 -13.36
CA GLY A 34 -0.23 -5.24 -14.02
C GLY A 34 0.83 -5.77 -13.06
N ALA A 35 1.52 -4.86 -12.37
CA ALA A 35 2.53 -5.22 -11.36
C ALA A 35 1.96 -6.08 -10.23
N PHE A 36 0.73 -5.80 -9.78
CA PHE A 36 0.06 -6.63 -8.77
C PHE A 36 -0.10 -8.08 -9.23
N TYR A 37 -0.55 -8.31 -10.47
CA TYR A 37 -0.63 -9.67 -11.00
C TYR A 37 0.76 -10.30 -11.22
N ASP A 38 1.77 -9.50 -11.56
CA ASP A 38 3.15 -9.97 -11.73
C ASP A 38 3.76 -10.46 -10.41
N ARG A 39 3.36 -9.88 -9.27
CA ARG A 39 3.77 -10.36 -7.94
C ARG A 39 3.27 -11.76 -7.60
N PHE A 40 2.27 -12.29 -8.30
CA PHE A 40 1.84 -13.69 -8.14
C PHE A 40 2.80 -14.70 -8.78
N GLY A 41 3.78 -14.24 -9.57
CA GLY A 41 4.80 -15.10 -10.17
C GLY A 41 4.20 -16.25 -10.98
N PRO A 42 4.63 -17.50 -10.78
CA PRO A 42 4.15 -18.67 -11.53
C PRO A 42 2.63 -18.91 -11.39
N SER A 43 2.04 -18.56 -10.24
CA SER A 43 0.61 -18.78 -9.96
C SER A 43 -0.31 -17.83 -10.72
N LYS A 44 0.23 -16.76 -11.32
CA LYS A 44 -0.54 -15.74 -12.05
C LYS A 44 -1.53 -16.34 -13.04
N TRP A 45 -1.06 -17.22 -13.93
CA TRP A 45 -1.92 -17.76 -14.99
C TRP A 45 -2.95 -18.75 -14.47
N ALA A 46 -2.63 -19.51 -13.42
CA ALA A 46 -3.59 -20.38 -12.75
C ALA A 46 -4.72 -19.57 -12.10
N ILE A 47 -4.38 -18.48 -11.41
CA ILE A 47 -5.35 -17.55 -10.80
C ILE A 47 -6.24 -16.91 -11.87
N LEU A 48 -5.65 -16.41 -12.97
CA LEU A 48 -6.41 -15.74 -14.03
C LEU A 48 -7.31 -16.71 -14.82
N ALA A 49 -6.95 -17.99 -14.89
CA ALA A 49 -7.75 -19.03 -15.53
C ALA A 49 -8.83 -19.63 -14.61
N ASP A 50 -8.78 -19.38 -13.30
CA ASP A 50 -9.72 -19.94 -12.35
C ASP A 50 -11.11 -19.30 -12.45
N GLU A 51 -12.10 -20.12 -12.80
CA GLU A 51 -13.49 -19.67 -12.99
C GLU A 51 -14.33 -19.67 -11.71
N THR A 52 -13.76 -20.07 -10.57
CA THR A 52 -14.45 -20.10 -9.29
C THR A 52 -15.02 -18.72 -8.96
N PRO A 53 -16.31 -18.60 -8.54
CA PRO A 53 -16.93 -17.30 -8.33
C PRO A 53 -16.15 -16.36 -7.40
N ALA A 54 -15.53 -16.91 -6.35
CA ALA A 54 -14.73 -16.14 -5.39
C ALA A 54 -13.42 -15.61 -6.00
N VAL A 55 -12.68 -16.44 -6.73
CA VAL A 55 -11.43 -16.02 -7.40
C VAL A 55 -11.73 -14.98 -8.48
N ARG A 56 -12.77 -15.19 -9.29
CA ARG A 56 -13.20 -14.21 -10.30
C ARG A 56 -13.60 -12.87 -9.68
N ALA A 57 -14.21 -12.87 -8.50
CA ALA A 57 -14.57 -11.63 -7.81
C ALA A 57 -13.32 -10.82 -7.45
N VAL A 58 -12.30 -11.47 -6.90
CA VAL A 58 -11.02 -10.83 -6.56
C VAL A 58 -10.29 -10.31 -7.80
N VAL A 59 -10.18 -11.14 -8.85
CA VAL A 59 -9.53 -10.74 -10.11
C VAL A 59 -10.25 -9.54 -10.74
N ARG A 60 -11.60 -9.56 -10.81
CA ARG A 60 -12.36 -8.45 -11.38
C ARG A 60 -12.25 -7.18 -10.55
N ASP A 61 -12.29 -7.29 -9.22
CA ASP A 61 -12.12 -6.13 -8.33
C ASP A 61 -10.76 -5.46 -8.54
N ALA A 62 -9.68 -6.24 -8.56
CA ALA A 62 -8.35 -5.70 -8.83
C ALA A 62 -8.24 -5.08 -10.23
N SER A 63 -8.85 -5.70 -11.25
CA SER A 63 -8.77 -5.27 -12.65
C SER A 63 -9.41 -3.91 -12.95
N VAL A 64 -10.43 -3.49 -12.19
CA VAL A 64 -11.14 -2.22 -12.43
C VAL A 64 -10.58 -1.06 -11.61
N ARG A 65 -9.60 -1.31 -10.72
CA ARG A 65 -8.95 -0.27 -9.94
C ARG A 65 -7.95 0.50 -10.79
N ARG A 66 -7.78 1.79 -10.47
CA ARG A 66 -6.75 2.62 -11.12
C ARG A 66 -5.33 2.22 -10.71
N TRP A 67 -5.17 1.71 -9.48
CA TRP A 67 -3.95 1.18 -8.89
C TRP A 67 -4.33 0.27 -7.71
N ILE A 68 -3.39 -0.58 -7.30
CA ILE A 68 -3.51 -1.36 -6.07
C ILE A 68 -2.80 -0.61 -4.96
N ASP A 69 -3.53 -0.35 -3.89
CA ASP A 69 -2.99 0.24 -2.67
C ASP A 69 -2.57 -0.90 -1.73
N LEU A 70 -1.26 -1.03 -1.50
CA LEU A 70 -0.69 -2.12 -0.69
C LEU A 70 -0.97 -1.93 0.81
N ASP A 71 -1.33 -0.71 1.23
CA ASP A 71 -1.68 -0.41 2.62
C ASP A 71 -3.20 -0.53 2.86
N ASN A 72 -3.97 -1.00 1.86
CA ASN A 72 -5.41 -1.22 1.99
C ASN A 72 -5.70 -2.37 2.96
N PRO A 73 -6.47 -2.15 4.05
CA PRO A 73 -6.77 -3.19 5.04
C PRO A 73 -7.58 -4.38 4.49
N ASP A 74 -8.27 -4.20 3.35
CA ASP A 74 -9.04 -5.27 2.71
C ASP A 74 -8.20 -6.14 1.77
N LEU A 75 -7.00 -5.71 1.38
CA LEU A 75 -6.14 -6.44 0.45
C LEU A 75 -5.77 -7.85 0.97
N PRO A 76 -5.38 -8.04 2.24
CA PRO A 76 -5.12 -9.38 2.78
C PRO A 76 -6.32 -10.34 2.67
N ALA A 77 -7.54 -9.85 2.85
CA ALA A 77 -8.75 -10.67 2.73
C ALA A 77 -8.95 -11.17 1.29
N GLY A 78 -8.67 -10.33 0.29
CA GLY A 78 -8.68 -10.73 -1.12
C GLY A 78 -7.64 -11.81 -1.43
N LEU A 79 -6.43 -11.69 -0.88
CA LEU A 79 -5.37 -12.70 -1.07
C LEU A 79 -5.69 -14.02 -0.36
N ALA A 80 -6.33 -13.98 0.82
CA ALA A 80 -6.78 -15.17 1.53
C ALA A 80 -7.81 -15.98 0.72
N ILE A 81 -8.65 -15.33 -0.09
CA ILE A 81 -9.58 -16.02 -1.01
C ILE A 81 -8.80 -16.83 -2.06
N LEU A 82 -7.71 -16.28 -2.60
CA LEU A 82 -6.88 -16.97 -3.58
C LEU A 82 -6.14 -18.16 -2.96
N GLN A 83 -5.62 -18.00 -1.73
CA GLN A 83 -5.03 -19.12 -0.99
C GLN A 83 -6.04 -20.22 -0.67
N ALA A 84 -7.28 -19.84 -0.27
CA ALA A 84 -8.35 -20.80 0.00
C ALA A 84 -8.80 -21.57 -1.27
N ALA A 85 -8.60 -20.99 -2.45
CA ALA A 85 -8.76 -21.64 -3.74
C ALA A 85 -7.53 -22.48 -4.16
N ASN A 86 -6.58 -22.70 -3.24
CA ASN A 86 -5.41 -23.55 -3.42
C ASN A 86 -4.37 -23.00 -4.42
N HIS A 87 -4.35 -21.67 -4.63
CA HIS A 87 -3.27 -21.00 -5.35
C HIS A 87 -2.08 -20.76 -4.44
N ASP A 88 -0.90 -21.18 -4.90
CA ASP A 88 0.36 -21.04 -4.17
C ASP A 88 0.89 -19.60 -4.29
N ILE A 89 0.45 -18.74 -3.37
CA ILE A 89 0.89 -17.35 -3.26
C ILE A 89 1.27 -17.04 -1.82
N ASP A 90 2.22 -16.11 -1.67
CA ASP A 90 2.60 -15.54 -0.37
C ASP A 90 2.11 -14.09 -0.25
N PRO A 91 1.06 -13.83 0.56
CA PRO A 91 0.56 -12.48 0.80
C PRO A 91 1.61 -11.50 1.32
N ALA A 92 2.57 -11.97 2.12
CA ALA A 92 3.63 -11.11 2.63
C ALA A 92 4.59 -10.70 1.50
N GLU A 93 4.96 -11.61 0.60
CA GLU A 93 5.75 -11.25 -0.58
C GLU A 93 4.99 -10.29 -1.52
N ILE A 94 3.67 -10.42 -1.62
CA ILE A 94 2.85 -9.53 -2.46
C ILE A 94 2.69 -8.14 -1.83
N ILE A 95 2.50 -8.04 -0.52
CA ILE A 95 2.20 -6.79 0.18
C ILE A 95 3.47 -6.09 0.65
N ASP A 96 4.39 -6.81 1.29
CA ASP A 96 5.53 -6.22 2.00
C ASP A 96 6.77 -6.06 1.12
N ALA A 97 6.81 -6.68 -0.06
CA ALA A 97 7.89 -6.45 -1.00
C ALA A 97 8.05 -4.94 -1.31
N PRO A 98 9.30 -4.43 -1.32
CA PRO A 98 9.58 -3.05 -1.71
C PRO A 98 8.97 -2.73 -3.06
N VAL A 99 8.29 -1.59 -3.16
CA VAL A 99 7.74 -1.09 -4.43
C VAL A 99 8.91 -0.68 -5.34
N ARG A 100 8.97 -1.28 -6.53
CA ARG A 100 9.98 -0.97 -7.54
C ARG A 100 9.49 0.15 -8.46
N ALA A 101 10.42 0.83 -9.13
CA ALA A 101 10.08 1.96 -9.98
C ALA A 101 9.17 1.57 -11.16
N GLU A 102 9.41 0.39 -11.72
CA GLU A 102 8.62 -0.20 -12.80
C GLU A 102 7.20 -0.62 -12.38
N GLU A 103 6.93 -0.72 -11.09
CA GLU A 103 5.61 -1.10 -10.57
C GLU A 103 4.70 0.11 -10.35
N LEU A 104 5.23 1.33 -10.41
CA LEU A 104 4.45 2.55 -10.14
C LEU A 104 3.32 2.74 -11.18
N PRO A 105 2.15 3.29 -10.77
CA PRO A 105 1.01 3.54 -11.67
C PRO A 105 1.26 4.58 -12.77
#